data_AF-A0AA97HJT3-F1
#
_entry.id   AF-A0AA97HJT3-F1
#
_cell.length_a   1.000
_cell.length_b   1.000
_cell.length_c   1.000
_cell.angle_alpha   90.00
_cell.angle_beta   90.00
_cell.angle_gamma   90.00
#
_symmetry.space_group_name_H-M   'P 1'
#
loop_
_entity.id
_entity.type
_entity.pdbx_description
1 polymer ?
#
loop_
_entity_poly.entity_id
_entity_poly.type
_entity_poly.pdbx_seq_one_letter_code
_entity_poly.pdbx_strand_id
1 'polypeptide(L)'
;MHITKSGQEPEVDAILHRGKIHAFSSNPMLYKDMSRRVIQTLQHFSPEVEQYSIDEAFLGLHGFTKADLGDYGQKIRTTVKQWTGIPVSVGIAKTKTLAKLAAQVAKRYPNLNGVLDLESLADPDAVLASLDVGEVWGVGKNLKAKLNSMGIKTVL
;
A
#
# COMPACT_ATOMS: atom_id res chain seq x y z
N MET A 1 29.99 12.15 -26.66
CA MET A 1 29.11 13.32 -26.79
C MET A 1 27.74 12.85 -27.25
N HIS A 2 26.76 12.87 -26.36
CA HIS A 2 25.34 12.81 -26.69
C HIS A 2 24.62 13.55 -25.55
N ILE A 3 24.05 14.71 -25.88
CA ILE A 3 23.17 15.51 -25.04
C ILE A 3 21.82 15.50 -25.75
N THR A 4 20.75 15.21 -25.02
CA THR A 4 19.39 15.57 -25.45
C THR A 4 18.60 16.22 -24.30
N LYS A 5 17.84 17.25 -24.72
CA LYS A 5 17.11 18.32 -24.00
C LYS A 5 15.94 17.82 -23.16
N SER A 6 15.70 18.37 -21.97
CA SER A 6 14.89 19.56 -21.61
C SER A 6 13.38 19.46 -21.88
N GLY A 7 12.64 19.49 -20.78
CA GLY A 7 11.20 19.74 -20.74
C GLY A 7 10.70 19.47 -19.32
N GLN A 8 11.04 20.33 -18.35
CA GLN A 8 10.20 20.37 -17.15
C GLN A 8 8.86 20.97 -17.56
N GLU A 9 7.78 20.30 -17.19
CA GLU A 9 6.42 20.76 -17.48
C GLU A 9 6.24 22.18 -16.90
N PRO A 10 5.64 23.12 -17.65
CA PRO A 10 5.50 24.51 -17.23
C PRO A 10 4.73 24.69 -15.91
N GLU A 11 3.97 23.67 -15.50
CA GLU A 11 3.28 23.61 -14.21
C GLU A 11 4.25 23.42 -13.04
N VAL A 12 5.36 22.69 -13.23
CA VAL A 12 6.39 22.45 -12.22
C VAL A 12 7.22 23.72 -11.98
N ASP A 13 7.60 24.43 -13.05
CA ASP A 13 8.33 25.71 -12.96
C ASP A 13 7.53 26.78 -12.20
N ALA A 14 6.23 26.88 -12.46
CA ALA A 14 5.34 27.84 -11.79
C ALA A 14 5.21 27.59 -10.27
N ILE A 15 5.35 26.34 -9.81
CA ILE A 15 5.27 25.99 -8.39
C ILE A 15 6.66 26.09 -7.71
N LEU A 16 7.74 25.77 -8.43
CA LEU A 16 9.11 25.96 -7.96
C LEU A 16 9.41 27.43 -7.63
N HIS A 17 8.95 28.36 -8.48
CA HIS A 17 9.12 29.80 -8.26
C HIS A 17 8.36 30.36 -7.04
N ARG A 18 7.39 29.62 -6.49
CA ARG A 18 6.66 30.01 -5.27
C ARG A 18 7.38 29.59 -3.97
N GLY A 19 8.56 28.97 -4.06
CA GLY A 19 9.42 28.66 -2.91
C GLY A 19 8.89 27.59 -1.96
N LYS A 20 7.90 26.79 -2.36
CA LYS A 20 7.23 25.79 -1.51
C LYS A 20 7.56 24.33 -1.84
N ILE A 21 8.50 24.09 -2.77
CA ILE A 21 8.88 22.74 -3.21
C ILE A 21 10.39 22.57 -3.14
N HIS A 22 10.81 21.42 -2.61
CA HIS A 22 12.17 20.93 -2.71
C HIS A 22 12.24 19.83 -3.77
N ALA A 23 13.01 20.05 -4.83
CA ALA A 23 13.28 19.04 -5.84
C ALA A 23 14.47 18.18 -5.43
N PHE A 24 14.32 16.86 -5.54
CA PHE A 24 15.38 15.88 -5.31
C PHE A 24 15.66 15.11 -6.60
N SER A 25 16.92 14.76 -6.83
CA SER A 25 17.28 13.85 -7.93
C SER A 25 16.77 12.45 -7.63
N SER A 26 16.26 11.76 -8.65
CA SER A 26 15.91 10.35 -8.51
C SER A 26 17.16 9.50 -8.29
N ASN A 27 17.12 8.56 -7.34
CA ASN A 27 18.17 7.55 -7.15
C ASN A 27 17.59 6.12 -7.21
N PRO A 28 17.40 5.55 -8.41
CA PRO A 28 16.80 4.23 -8.59
C PRO A 28 17.56 3.10 -7.88
N MET A 29 18.88 3.20 -7.74
CA MET A 29 19.70 2.20 -7.07
C MET A 29 19.41 2.17 -5.56
N LEU A 30 19.34 3.35 -4.94
CA LEU A 30 18.97 3.46 -3.54
C LEU A 30 17.59 2.85 -3.26
N TYR A 31 16.58 3.18 -4.09
CA TYR A 31 15.23 2.62 -3.90
C TYR A 31 15.20 1.09 -4.05
N LYS A 32 15.96 0.53 -5.00
CA LYS A 32 16.08 -0.93 -5.19
C LYS A 32 16.77 -1.61 -3.99
N ASP A 33 17.84 -1.01 -3.47
CA ASP A 33 18.53 -1.57 -2.31
C ASP A 33 17.66 -1.50 -1.04
N MET A 34 16.92 -0.40 -0.86
CA MET A 34 15.97 -0.28 0.25
C MET A 34 14.80 -1.26 0.12
N SER A 35 14.25 -1.43 -1.08
CA SER A 35 13.25 -2.45 -1.39
C SER A 35 13.74 -3.84 -1.00
N ARG A 36 14.96 -4.21 -1.44
CA ARG A 36 15.57 -5.51 -1.11
C ARG A 36 15.64 -5.74 0.40
N ARG A 37 16.02 -4.73 1.19
CA ARG A 37 16.09 -4.83 2.66
C ARG A 37 14.71 -5.04 3.29
N VAL A 38 13.67 -4.37 2.79
CA VAL A 38 12.29 -4.58 3.24
C VAL A 38 11.84 -6.01 2.94
N ILE A 39 12.04 -6.49 1.71
CA ILE A 39 11.67 -7.86 1.31
C ILE A 39 12.42 -8.90 2.15
N GLN A 40 13.72 -8.74 2.36
CA GLN A 40 14.51 -9.61 3.23
C GLN A 40 13.99 -9.62 4.67
N THR A 41 13.56 -8.46 5.19
CA THR A 41 12.95 -8.38 6.52
C THR A 41 11.64 -9.18 6.57
N LEU A 42 10.81 -9.09 5.53
CA LEU A 42 9.54 -9.81 5.42
C LEU A 42 9.72 -11.33 5.35
N GLN A 43 10.82 -11.83 4.77
CA GLN A 43 11.15 -13.26 4.70
C GLN A 43 11.40 -13.91 6.07
N HIS A 44 11.64 -13.12 7.13
CA HIS A 44 11.70 -13.64 8.50
C HIS A 44 10.32 -13.97 9.10
N PHE A 45 9.25 -13.47 8.48
CA PHE A 45 7.88 -13.61 8.97
C PHE A 45 7.15 -14.74 8.25
N SER A 46 7.34 -14.85 6.93
CA SER A 46 6.72 -15.92 6.16
C SER A 46 7.71 -16.52 5.17
N PRO A 47 7.68 -17.85 4.96
CA PRO A 47 8.39 -18.48 3.83
C PRO A 47 7.75 -18.12 2.48
N GLU A 48 6.48 -17.69 2.47
CA GLU A 48 5.73 -17.33 1.28
C GLU A 48 5.70 -15.80 1.11
N VAL A 49 6.75 -15.22 0.53
CA VAL A 49 6.82 -13.78 0.21
C VAL A 49 6.80 -13.58 -1.30
N GLU A 50 5.80 -12.87 -1.81
CA GLU A 50 5.68 -12.49 -3.21
C GLU A 50 5.85 -10.97 -3.34
N GLN A 51 6.96 -10.54 -3.94
CA GLN A 51 7.18 -9.13 -4.25
C GLN A 51 6.30 -8.71 -5.43
N TYR A 52 5.37 -7.78 -5.21
CA TYR A 52 4.46 -7.26 -6.24
C TYR A 52 5.02 -6.01 -6.91
N SER A 53 5.68 -5.13 -6.15
CA SER A 53 6.34 -3.91 -6.65
C SER A 53 7.62 -3.61 -5.86
N ILE A 54 8.24 -2.46 -6.10
CA ILE A 54 9.41 -2.00 -5.34
C ILE A 54 9.07 -1.75 -3.85
N ASP A 55 7.83 -1.45 -3.52
CA ASP A 55 7.36 -1.03 -2.21
C ASP A 55 6.23 -1.90 -1.65
N GLU A 56 5.79 -2.93 -2.38
CA GLU A 56 4.67 -3.79 -2.01
C GLU A 56 5.02 -5.28 -2.16
N ALA A 57 4.57 -6.07 -1.19
CA ALA A 57 4.67 -7.52 -1.20
C ALA A 57 3.45 -8.17 -0.53
N PHE A 58 3.16 -9.40 -0.93
CA PHE A 58 2.16 -10.26 -0.30
C PHE A 58 2.85 -11.35 0.53
N LEU A 59 2.32 -11.62 1.71
CA LEU A 59 2.80 -12.68 2.60
C LEU A 59 1.72 -13.76 2.71
N GLY A 60 2.09 -15.01 2.47
CA GLY A 60 1.26 -16.17 2.81
C GLY A 60 1.27 -16.39 4.33
N LEU A 61 0.09 -16.53 4.92
CA LEU A 61 -0.08 -16.77 6.36
C LEU A 61 -0.76 -18.13 6.60
N HIS A 62 -0.54 -19.10 5.72
CA HIS A 62 -1.07 -20.44 5.91
C HIS A 62 -0.49 -21.07 7.19
N GLY A 63 -1.36 -21.70 7.99
CA GLY A 63 -0.99 -22.29 9.28
C GLY A 63 -0.97 -21.32 10.47
N PHE A 64 -1.25 -20.03 10.27
CA PHE A 64 -1.43 -19.09 11.38
C PHE A 64 -2.84 -19.15 11.97
N THR A 65 -2.94 -18.98 13.29
CA THR A 65 -4.21 -18.85 14.01
C THR A 65 -4.78 -17.45 13.83
N LYS A 66 -6.10 -17.35 13.59
CA LYS A 66 -6.77 -16.05 13.38
C LYS A 66 -6.66 -15.10 14.57
N ALA A 67 -6.55 -15.63 15.79
CA ALA A 67 -6.54 -14.85 17.02
C ALA A 67 -5.34 -13.88 17.13
N ASP A 68 -4.26 -14.10 16.38
CA ASP A 68 -2.98 -13.39 16.57
C ASP A 68 -2.57 -12.52 15.38
N LEU A 69 -3.39 -12.44 14.32
CA LEU A 69 -2.98 -11.83 13.05
C LEU A 69 -2.80 -10.32 13.14
N GLY A 70 -3.65 -9.61 13.89
CA GLY A 70 -3.50 -8.16 14.12
C GLY A 70 -2.20 -7.81 14.82
N ASP A 71 -1.88 -8.49 15.93
CA ASP A 71 -0.64 -8.31 16.68
C ASP A 71 0.59 -8.73 15.86
N TYR A 72 0.45 -9.79 15.07
CA TYR A 72 1.48 -10.21 14.13
C TYR A 72 1.76 -9.15 13.05
N GLY A 73 0.72 -8.53 12.51
CA GLY A 73 0.85 -7.38 11.61
C GLY A 73 1.56 -6.19 12.26
N GLN A 74 1.27 -5.90 13.53
CA GLN A 74 1.96 -4.84 14.28
C GLN A 74 3.44 -5.18 14.50
N LYS A 75 3.76 -6.45 14.77
CA LYS A 75 5.13 -6.92 14.89
C LYS A 75 5.89 -6.73 13.58
N ILE A 76 5.33 -7.17 12.45
CA ILE A 76 5.91 -6.96 11.11
C ILE A 76 6.21 -5.49 10.88
N ARG A 77 5.19 -4.64 11.04
CA ARG A 77 5.30 -3.19 10.81
C ARG A 77 6.40 -2.55 11.65
N THR A 78 6.45 -2.90 12.94
CA THR A 78 7.45 -2.37 13.88
C THR A 78 8.85 -2.84 13.51
N THR A 79 9.04 -4.12 13.21
CA THR A 79 10.33 -4.67 12.81
C THR A 79 10.83 -4.08 11.50
N VAL A 80 9.99 -3.99 10.46
CA VAL A 80 10.37 -3.35 9.20
C VAL A 80 10.81 -1.90 9.42
N LYS A 81 10.06 -1.14 10.24
CA LYS A 81 10.44 0.25 10.55
C LYS A 81 11.77 0.33 11.32
N GLN A 82 12.00 -0.54 12.29
CA GLN A 82 13.23 -0.57 13.08
C GLN A 82 14.44 -0.96 12.24
N TRP A 83 14.32 -1.97 11.38
CA TRP A 83 15.47 -2.54 10.68
C TRP A 83 15.81 -1.80 9.37
N THR A 84 14.81 -1.19 8.73
CA THR A 84 15.00 -0.53 7.44
C THR A 84 14.83 0.99 7.50
N GLY A 85 14.22 1.51 8.58
CA GLY A 85 13.81 2.92 8.66
C GLY A 85 12.55 3.25 7.84
N ILE A 86 11.98 2.30 7.08
CA ILE A 86 10.83 2.54 6.20
C ILE A 86 9.52 2.22 6.95
N PRO A 87 8.58 3.18 7.06
CA PRO A 87 7.26 2.89 7.60
C PRO A 87 6.44 2.11 6.57
N VAL A 88 5.74 1.08 7.03
CA VAL A 88 4.82 0.28 6.22
C VAL A 88 3.43 0.23 6.85
N SER A 89 2.44 -0.15 6.05
CA SER A 89 1.10 -0.51 6.51
C SER A 89 0.82 -1.96 6.14
N VAL A 90 0.07 -2.66 6.99
CA VAL A 90 -0.22 -4.10 6.82
C VAL A 90 -1.72 -4.30 6.73
N GLY A 91 -2.17 -4.96 5.66
CA GLY A 91 -3.56 -5.37 5.48
C GLY A 91 -3.64 -6.89 5.46
N ILE A 92 -4.59 -7.45 6.21
CA ILE A 92 -4.78 -8.89 6.35
C ILE A 92 -6.21 -9.24 5.93
N ALA A 93 -6.33 -10.19 5.01
CA ALA A 93 -7.61 -10.68 4.51
C ALA A 93 -7.43 -12.02 3.77
N LYS A 94 -8.55 -12.67 3.42
CA LYS A 94 -8.59 -13.95 2.68
C LYS A 94 -8.03 -13.91 1.26
N THR A 95 -8.00 -12.75 0.62
CA THR A 95 -7.54 -12.61 -0.77
C THR A 95 -6.57 -11.46 -0.91
N LYS A 96 -5.67 -11.52 -1.90
CA LYS A 96 -4.70 -10.45 -2.20
C LYS A 96 -5.38 -9.10 -2.43
N THR A 97 -6.51 -9.08 -3.15
CA THR A 97 -7.28 -7.86 -3.42
C THR A 97 -7.81 -7.24 -2.13
N LEU A 98 -8.42 -8.04 -1.25
CA LEU A 98 -8.93 -7.54 0.03
C LEU A 98 -7.79 -7.12 0.97
N ALA A 99 -6.66 -7.84 0.97
CA ALA A 99 -5.51 -7.50 1.80
C ALA A 99 -4.89 -6.16 1.35
N LYS A 100 -4.77 -5.93 0.03
CA LYS A 100 -4.30 -4.64 -0.52
C LYS A 100 -5.25 -3.50 -0.16
N LEU A 101 -6.56 -3.71 -0.27
CA LEU A 101 -7.58 -2.75 0.15
C LEU A 101 -7.46 -2.45 1.65
N ALA A 102 -7.34 -3.49 2.49
CA ALA A 102 -7.18 -3.35 3.93
C ALA A 102 -5.93 -2.54 4.30
N ALA A 103 -4.79 -2.76 3.63
CA ALA A 103 -3.57 -2.00 3.86
C ALA A 103 -3.75 -0.50 3.52
N GLN A 104 -4.51 -0.21 2.45
CA GLN A 104 -4.85 1.15 2.07
C GLN A 104 -5.76 1.83 3.10
N VAL A 105 -6.75 1.10 3.63
CA VAL A 105 -7.62 1.57 4.72
C VAL A 105 -6.80 1.83 5.99
N ALA A 106 -5.93 0.89 6.38
CA ALA A 106 -5.02 1.03 7.52
C ALA A 106 -4.11 2.27 7.43
N LYS A 107 -3.69 2.64 6.21
CA LYS A 107 -2.92 3.87 5.94
C LYS A 107 -3.76 5.13 6.03
N ARG A 108 -5.05 5.07 5.65
CA ARG A 108 -5.98 6.22 5.60
C ARG A 108 -6.45 6.64 6.99
N TYR A 109 -6.66 5.68 7.89
CA TYR A 109 -7.27 5.92 9.19
C TYR A 109 -6.23 5.78 10.32
N PRO A 110 -5.73 6.88 10.90
CA PRO A 110 -4.65 6.85 11.89
C PRO A 110 -4.93 6.01 13.14
N ASN A 111 -6.21 5.91 13.53
CA ASN A 111 -6.65 5.09 14.67
C ASN A 111 -6.43 3.58 14.47
N LEU A 112 -6.21 3.13 13.24
CA LEU A 112 -5.84 1.74 12.92
C LEU A 112 -4.35 1.46 13.11
N ASN A 113 -3.54 2.48 13.45
CA ASN A 113 -2.11 2.34 13.70
C ASN A 113 -1.34 1.60 12.60
N GLY A 114 -1.78 1.76 11.34
CA GLY A 114 -1.15 1.17 10.17
C GLY A 114 -1.34 -0.33 10.00
N VAL A 115 -2.24 -0.97 10.74
CA VAL A 115 -2.60 -2.39 10.55
C VAL A 115 -4.12 -2.56 10.52
N LEU A 116 -4.63 -3.30 9.55
CA LEU A 116 -6.04 -3.72 9.51
C LEU A 116 -6.15 -5.20 9.16
N ASP A 117 -6.73 -5.97 10.08
CA ASP A 117 -7.14 -7.34 9.84
C ASP A 117 -8.67 -7.40 9.65
N LEU A 118 -9.10 -7.60 8.40
CA LEU A 118 -10.52 -7.71 8.08
C LEU A 118 -11.16 -8.96 8.68
N GLU A 119 -10.40 -10.03 8.94
CA GLU A 119 -10.93 -11.27 9.50
C GLU A 119 -11.17 -11.18 11.01
N SER A 120 -10.60 -10.17 11.67
CA SER A 120 -10.80 -9.89 13.10
C SER A 120 -12.03 -9.03 13.40
N LEU A 121 -12.61 -8.38 12.38
CA LEU A 121 -13.75 -7.49 12.54
C LEU A 121 -15.03 -8.30 12.78
N ALA A 122 -15.89 -7.78 13.66
CA ALA A 122 -17.24 -8.33 13.84
C ALA A 122 -18.10 -8.17 12.57
N ASP A 123 -17.89 -7.08 11.83
CA ASP A 123 -18.59 -6.78 10.59
C ASP A 123 -17.61 -6.19 9.54
N PRO A 124 -16.90 -7.04 8.78
CA PRO A 124 -16.05 -6.59 7.69
C PRO A 124 -16.86 -5.98 6.53
N ASP A 125 -18.11 -6.39 6.35
CA ASP A 125 -18.96 -5.92 5.26
C ASP A 125 -19.34 -4.45 5.44
N ALA A 126 -19.56 -4.00 6.67
CA ALA A 126 -19.75 -2.57 6.97
C ALA A 126 -18.55 -1.71 6.52
N VAL A 127 -17.32 -2.21 6.71
CA VAL A 127 -16.12 -1.51 6.23
C VAL A 127 -16.13 -1.47 4.71
N LEU A 128 -16.36 -2.59 4.05
CA LEU A 128 -16.35 -2.67 2.58
C LEU A 128 -17.47 -1.81 1.95
N ALA A 129 -18.69 -1.87 2.48
CA ALA A 129 -19.83 -1.07 2.02
C ALA A 129 -19.60 0.45 2.18
N SER A 130 -18.72 0.87 3.10
CA SER A 130 -18.35 2.28 3.26
C SER A 130 -17.34 2.80 2.22
N LEU A 131 -16.68 1.89 1.49
CA LEU A 131 -15.62 2.24 0.55
C LEU A 131 -16.20 2.45 -0.84
N ASP A 132 -15.70 3.48 -1.53
CA ASP A 132 -16.03 3.73 -2.93
C ASP A 132 -15.50 2.58 -3.81
N VAL A 133 -16.27 2.20 -4.83
CA VAL A 133 -15.93 1.07 -5.72
C VAL A 133 -14.58 1.25 -6.43
N GLY A 134 -14.14 2.49 -6.63
CA GLY A 134 -12.83 2.82 -7.20
C GLY A 134 -11.64 2.57 -6.27
N GLU A 135 -11.89 2.24 -5.00
CA GLU A 135 -10.84 1.82 -4.08
C GLU A 135 -10.40 0.36 -4.34
N VAL A 136 -11.22 -0.42 -5.04
CA VAL A 136 -10.86 -1.81 -5.39
C VAL A 136 -9.72 -1.81 -6.39
N TRP A 137 -8.66 -2.55 -6.07
CA TRP A 137 -7.53 -2.73 -6.98
C TRP A 137 -8.01 -3.29 -8.34
N GLY A 138 -7.68 -2.57 -9.41
CA GLY A 138 -8.12 -2.86 -10.78
C GLY A 138 -9.27 -1.97 -11.27
N VAL A 139 -9.93 -1.20 -10.39
CA VAL A 139 -11.01 -0.27 -10.76
C VAL A 139 -10.45 1.13 -11.03
N GLY A 140 -10.00 1.34 -12.27
CA GLY A 140 -9.56 2.67 -12.74
C GLY A 140 -10.72 3.64 -13.03
N LYS A 141 -10.39 4.90 -13.31
CA LYS A 141 -11.34 6.01 -13.55
C LYS A 141 -12.49 5.66 -14.50
N ASN A 142 -12.19 5.04 -15.64
CA ASN A 142 -13.19 4.70 -16.65
C ASN A 142 -14.13 3.58 -16.19
N LEU A 143 -13.58 2.55 -15.52
CA LEU A 143 -14.38 1.44 -15.00
C LEU A 143 -15.27 1.92 -13.84
N LYS A 144 -14.73 2.75 -12.95
CA LYS A 144 -15.51 3.41 -11.89
C LYS A 144 -16.70 4.20 -12.47
N ALA A 145 -16.47 5.01 -13.50
CA ALA A 145 -17.54 5.77 -14.13
C ALA A 145 -18.64 4.85 -14.71
N LYS A 146 -18.24 3.74 -15.34
CA LYS A 146 -19.17 2.72 -15.82
C LYS A 146 -19.95 2.07 -14.67
N LEU A 147 -19.30 1.64 -13.61
CA LEU A 147 -19.95 1.02 -12.45
C LEU A 147 -20.94 1.98 -11.77
N ASN A 148 -20.54 3.24 -11.58
CA ASN A 148 -21.40 4.29 -11.04
C ASN A 148 -22.64 4.50 -11.92
N SER A 149 -22.51 4.44 -13.25
CA SER A 149 -23.66 4.54 -14.17
C SER A 149 -24.63 3.37 -14.05
N MET A 150 -24.17 2.23 -13.54
CA MET A 150 -24.97 1.04 -13.25
C MET A 150 -25.52 1.02 -11.81
N GLY A 151 -25.31 2.09 -11.03
CA GLY A 151 -25.74 2.18 -9.63
C GLY A 151 -24.77 1.54 -8.63
N ILE A 152 -23.66 0.94 -9.08
CA ILE A 152 -22.66 0.30 -8.23
C ILE A 152 -21.64 1.37 -7.82
N LYS A 153 -21.76 1.86 -6.58
CA LYS A 153 -20.95 2.98 -6.07
C LYS A 153 -19.97 2.57 -4.98
N THR A 154 -20.26 1.48 -4.28
CA THR A 154 -19.52 0.98 -3.13
C THR A 154 -18.94 -0.41 -3.42
N VAL A 155 -18.02 -0.88 -2.58
CA VAL A 155 -17.40 -2.21 -2.73
C VAL A 155 -18.41 -3.34 -2.45
N LEU A 156 -19.41 -3.08 -1.62
CA LEU A 156 -20.51 -3.97 -1.23
C LEU A 156 -21.85 -3.26 -1.40
#